data_AF-A0A919GL18-F1
#
_entry.id   AF-A0A919GL18-F1
#
_cell.length_a   1.000
_cell.length_b   1.000
_cell.length_c   1.000
_cell.angle_alpha   90.00
_cell.angle_beta   90.00
_cell.angle_gamma   90.00
#
_symmetry.space_group_name_H-M   'P 1'
#
loop_
_entity.id
_entity.type
_entity.pdbx_description
1 polymer ?
#
loop_
_entity_poly.entity_id
_entity_poly.type
_entity_poly.pdbx_seq_one_letter_code
_entity_poly.pdbx_strand_id
1 'polypeptide(L)'
;MFELFTDGARRAVTAAQDEAVSLGHDFIGTEHVLLGLTAVPGGTAAEVLGDYGVSTARARDETVRLLAAAGVAAPGGQADKDALATLGIDVEEVRRRADDAFGPGRFRFPRPAFTPRAKRAMEMTLRESRALGHEHIGTEHLLLGLLAEDASHPEANGDGGPDEGRGHGGAVRVLTALGAAPAALRTAALTRLGPPVE
;
A
#
# COMPACT_ATOMS: atom_id res chain seq x y z
N MET A 1 -10.06 10.42 11.80
CA MET A 1 -10.05 9.86 10.43
C MET A 1 -10.29 8.36 10.43
N PHE A 2 -9.57 7.55 11.22
CA PHE A 2 -9.78 6.09 11.31
C PHE A 2 -11.16 5.64 11.84
N GLU A 3 -11.89 6.52 12.51
CA GLU A 3 -13.25 6.24 13.00
C GLU A 3 -14.26 6.07 11.86
N LEU A 4 -14.01 6.67 10.69
CA LEU A 4 -14.87 6.52 9.50
C LEU A 4 -14.60 5.21 8.76
N PHE A 5 -13.49 4.53 9.05
CA PHE A 5 -13.09 3.35 8.30
C PHE A 5 -13.91 2.14 8.76
N THR A 6 -14.27 1.26 7.85
CA THR A 6 -14.77 -0.08 8.24
C THR A 6 -13.63 -0.92 8.79
N ASP A 7 -13.95 -2.05 9.44
CA ASP A 7 -12.92 -2.99 9.89
C ASP A 7 -12.06 -3.50 8.73
N GLY A 8 -12.67 -3.77 7.57
CA GLY A 8 -11.95 -4.15 6.36
C GLY A 8 -10.97 -3.07 5.90
N ALA A 9 -11.38 -1.81 5.89
CA ALA A 9 -10.52 -0.69 5.51
C ALA A 9 -9.37 -0.47 6.52
N ARG A 10 -9.64 -0.59 7.82
CA ARG A 10 -8.59 -0.55 8.86
C ARG A 10 -7.57 -1.65 8.64
N ARG A 11 -8.04 -2.88 8.41
CA ARG A 11 -7.18 -4.04 8.14
C ARG A 11 -6.34 -3.86 6.87
N ALA A 12 -6.89 -3.27 5.81
CA ALA A 12 -6.14 -2.97 4.59
C ALA A 12 -4.97 -2.01 4.87
N VAL A 13 -5.22 -0.93 5.64
CA VAL A 13 -4.18 0.03 6.02
C VAL A 13 -3.11 -0.59 6.90
N THR A 14 -3.49 -1.43 7.86
CA THR A 14 -2.53 -2.19 8.67
C THR A 14 -1.71 -3.13 7.77
N ALA A 15 -2.36 -3.92 6.91
CA ALA A 15 -1.67 -4.82 5.99
C ALA A 15 -0.69 -4.07 5.05
N ALA A 16 -1.02 -2.86 4.62
CA ALA A 16 -0.09 -2.03 3.86
C ALA A 16 1.18 -1.67 4.66
N GLN A 17 1.04 -1.35 5.94
CA GLN A 17 2.19 -1.14 6.82
C GLN A 17 3.01 -2.43 6.98
N ASP A 18 2.35 -3.58 7.15
CA ASP A 18 2.99 -4.89 7.28
C ASP A 18 3.82 -5.23 6.04
N GLU A 19 3.29 -4.96 4.84
CA GLU A 19 3.98 -5.19 3.58
C GLU A 19 5.18 -4.25 3.40
N ALA A 20 5.04 -2.97 3.73
CA ALA A 20 6.17 -2.03 3.72
C ALA A 20 7.32 -2.55 4.59
N VAL A 21 7.01 -2.95 5.83
CA VAL A 21 8.00 -3.51 6.76
C VAL A 21 8.56 -4.84 6.23
N SER A 22 7.73 -5.73 5.70
CA SER A 22 8.18 -7.01 5.18
C SER A 22 9.08 -6.88 3.97
N LEU A 23 8.93 -5.82 3.17
CA LEU A 23 9.79 -5.52 2.03
C LEU A 23 11.03 -4.69 2.43
N GLY A 24 11.18 -4.34 3.71
CA GLY A 24 12.29 -3.51 4.21
C GLY A 24 12.12 -2.02 3.94
N HIS A 25 10.97 -1.57 3.43
CA HIS A 25 10.75 -0.17 3.11
C HIS A 25 10.45 0.66 4.37
N ASP A 26 11.15 1.78 4.51
CA ASP A 26 10.95 2.78 5.56
C ASP A 26 9.78 3.74 5.28
N PHE A 27 9.05 3.51 4.19
CA PHE A 27 7.89 4.28 3.75
C PHE A 27 6.70 3.40 3.33
N ILE A 28 5.49 3.94 3.43
CA ILE A 28 4.26 3.33 2.90
C ILE A 28 3.89 4.05 1.60
N GLY A 29 4.19 3.43 0.47
CA GLY A 29 3.79 3.87 -0.86
C GLY A 29 2.40 3.38 -1.26
N THR A 30 1.96 3.81 -2.44
CA THR A 30 0.68 3.39 -3.02
C THR A 30 0.62 1.89 -3.32
N GLU A 31 1.73 1.29 -3.74
CA GLU A 31 1.95 -0.16 -3.87
C GLU A 31 1.61 -0.89 -2.58
N HIS A 32 2.09 -0.41 -1.44
CA HIS A 32 1.84 -1.07 -0.16
C HIS A 32 0.35 -0.99 0.18
N VAL A 33 -0.32 0.13 -0.12
CA VAL A 33 -1.77 0.25 0.02
C VAL A 33 -2.50 -0.75 -0.89
N LEU A 34 -2.06 -0.92 -2.15
CA LEU A 34 -2.60 -1.94 -3.05
C LEU A 34 -2.43 -3.36 -2.48
N LEU A 35 -1.23 -3.72 -2.01
CA LEU A 35 -0.97 -5.02 -1.39
C LEU A 35 -1.87 -5.23 -0.18
N GLY A 36 -2.00 -4.21 0.68
CA GLY A 36 -2.90 -4.22 1.82
C GLY A 36 -4.36 -4.46 1.43
N LEU A 37 -4.83 -3.87 0.33
CA LEU A 37 -6.19 -4.10 -0.18
C LEU A 37 -6.39 -5.54 -0.67
N THR A 38 -5.43 -6.09 -1.42
CA THR A 38 -5.52 -7.49 -1.89
C THR A 38 -5.52 -8.49 -0.74
N ALA A 39 -4.91 -8.13 0.40
CA ALA A 39 -4.74 -9.01 1.55
C ALA A 39 -5.95 -9.04 2.51
N VAL A 40 -7.02 -8.29 2.25
CA VAL A 40 -8.25 -8.31 3.07
C VAL A 40 -9.25 -9.35 2.51
N PRO A 41 -9.41 -10.53 3.14
CA PRO A 41 -10.37 -11.53 2.69
C PRO A 41 -11.79 -11.00 2.81
N GLY A 42 -12.61 -11.19 1.77
CA GLY A 42 -13.99 -10.72 1.70
C GLY A 42 -14.14 -9.20 1.59
N GLY A 43 -13.06 -8.46 1.37
CA GLY A 43 -13.12 -7.03 1.08
C GLY A 43 -13.51 -6.80 -0.38
N THR A 44 -14.44 -5.89 -0.64
CA THR A 44 -14.89 -5.53 -1.99
C THR A 44 -13.74 -5.18 -2.93
N ALA A 45 -12.71 -4.47 -2.46
CA ALA A 45 -11.54 -4.18 -3.28
C ALA A 45 -10.75 -5.44 -3.65
N ALA A 46 -10.57 -6.37 -2.71
CA ALA A 46 -9.87 -7.63 -2.97
C ALA A 46 -10.63 -8.48 -4.00
N GLU A 47 -11.96 -8.52 -3.93
CA GLU A 47 -12.80 -9.20 -4.91
C GLU A 47 -12.70 -8.55 -6.29
N VAL A 48 -12.83 -7.22 -6.38
CA VAL A 48 -12.69 -6.49 -7.64
C VAL A 48 -11.30 -6.70 -8.24
N LEU A 49 -10.24 -6.61 -7.44
CA LEU A 49 -8.88 -6.87 -7.91
C LEU A 49 -8.71 -8.33 -8.37
N GLY A 50 -9.29 -9.28 -7.64
CA GLY A 50 -9.29 -10.70 -7.97
C GLY A 50 -9.99 -11.02 -9.29
N ASP A 51 -11.13 -10.39 -9.57
CA ASP A 51 -11.86 -10.52 -10.85
C ASP A 51 -10.99 -10.12 -12.06
N TYR A 52 -10.02 -9.22 -11.85
CA TYR A 52 -9.06 -8.76 -12.85
C TYR A 52 -7.71 -9.49 -12.76
N GLY A 53 -7.64 -10.60 -12.03
CA GLY A 53 -6.44 -11.43 -11.92
C GLY A 53 -5.33 -10.86 -11.02
N VAL A 54 -5.62 -9.83 -10.23
CA VAL A 54 -4.69 -9.20 -9.28
C VAL A 54 -4.83 -9.88 -7.92
N SER A 55 -4.11 -10.98 -7.72
CA SER A 55 -3.96 -11.61 -6.41
C SER A 55 -2.86 -10.95 -5.59
N THR A 56 -2.87 -11.13 -4.26
CA THR A 56 -1.80 -10.62 -3.37
C THR A 56 -0.42 -11.07 -3.82
N ALA A 57 -0.26 -12.35 -4.16
CA ALA A 57 1.03 -12.88 -4.62
C ALA A 57 1.49 -12.17 -5.91
N ARG A 58 0.61 -12.05 -6.91
CA ARG A 58 0.96 -11.40 -8.19
C ARG A 58 1.24 -9.91 -8.03
N ALA A 59 0.44 -9.21 -7.22
CA ALA A 59 0.66 -7.81 -6.92
C ALA A 59 2.01 -7.60 -6.22
N ARG A 60 2.38 -8.50 -5.30
CA ARG A 60 3.65 -8.44 -4.56
C ARG A 60 4.85 -8.71 -5.46
N ASP A 61 4.79 -9.78 -6.26
CA ASP A 61 5.86 -10.13 -7.20
C ASP A 61 6.11 -8.99 -8.19
N GLU A 62 5.02 -8.41 -8.72
CA GLU A 62 5.12 -7.29 -9.66
C GLU A 62 5.64 -6.01 -8.98
N THR A 63 5.23 -5.73 -7.75
CA THR A 63 5.76 -4.60 -6.96
C THR A 63 7.28 -4.73 -6.78
N VAL A 64 7.75 -5.91 -6.37
CA VAL A 64 9.20 -6.18 -6.21
C VAL A 64 9.93 -6.02 -7.54
N ARG A 65 9.37 -6.54 -8.63
CA ARG A 65 9.94 -6.42 -9.98
C ARG A 65 10.11 -4.96 -10.41
N LEU A 66 9.08 -4.13 -10.22
CA LEU A 66 9.10 -2.72 -10.62
C LEU A 66 10.06 -1.90 -9.76
N LEU A 67 10.11 -2.14 -8.45
CA LEU A 67 11.03 -1.46 -7.55
C LEU A 67 12.49 -1.82 -7.85
N ALA A 68 12.78 -3.10 -8.10
CA ALA A 68 14.10 -3.55 -8.51
C ALA A 68 14.54 -2.90 -9.83
N ALA A 69 13.64 -2.83 -10.82
CA ALA A 69 13.90 -2.17 -12.10
C ALA A 69 14.15 -0.66 -11.96
N ALA A 70 13.59 -0.02 -10.92
CA ALA A 70 13.80 1.38 -10.60
C ALA A 70 15.05 1.64 -9.72
N GLY A 71 15.85 0.61 -9.42
CA GLY A 71 17.05 0.75 -8.59
C GLY A 71 16.74 1.02 -7.11
N VAL A 72 15.50 0.79 -6.67
CA VAL A 72 15.15 0.85 -5.25
C VAL A 72 15.64 -0.44 -4.61
N ALA A 73 16.86 -0.41 -4.07
CA ALA A 73 17.33 -1.45 -3.16
C ALA A 73 16.47 -1.40 -1.89
N ALA A 74 16.02 -2.57 -1.41
CA ALA A 74 15.33 -2.65 -0.13
C ALA A 74 16.22 -2.03 0.98
N PRO A 75 15.78 -0.96 1.66
CA PRO A 75 16.46 -0.47 2.86
C PRO A 75 16.49 -1.60 3.91
N GLY A 76 17.56 -1.72 4.69
CA GLY A 76 17.70 -2.82 5.66
C GLY A 76 18.12 -4.15 5.05
N GLY A 77 18.67 -4.14 3.83
CA GLY A 77 19.30 -5.31 3.21
C GLY A 77 20.43 -5.89 4.08
N GLN A 78 20.90 -7.08 3.74
CA GLN A 78 21.95 -7.79 4.50
C GLN A 78 23.17 -6.88 4.83
N ALA A 79 23.52 -5.97 3.92
CA ALA A 79 24.59 -4.98 4.12
C ALA A 79 24.38 -4.06 5.35
N ASP A 80 23.15 -3.62 5.65
CA ASP A 80 22.86 -2.79 6.82
C ASP A 80 22.94 -3.61 8.11
N LYS A 81 22.46 -4.86 8.07
CA LYS A 81 22.61 -5.81 9.19
C LYS A 81 24.09 -6.10 9.46
N ASP A 82 24.88 -6.29 8.42
CA ASP A 82 26.32 -6.56 8.52
C ASP A 82 27.09 -5.32 9.05
N ALA A 83 26.68 -4.12 8.64
CA ALA A 83 27.23 -2.88 9.16
C ALA A 83 26.94 -2.71 10.67
N LEU A 84 25.70 -3.00 11.10
CA LEU A 84 25.33 -2.98 12.51
C LEU A 84 26.04 -4.08 13.32
N ALA A 85 26.21 -5.27 12.74
CA ALA A 85 26.96 -6.36 13.37
C ALA A 85 28.43 -5.98 13.60
N THR A 86 29.04 -5.19 12.70
CA THR A 86 30.39 -4.66 12.87
C THR A 86 30.51 -3.72 14.09
N LEU A 87 29.42 -3.08 14.48
CA LEU A 87 29.31 -2.27 15.71
C LEU A 87 28.93 -3.11 16.95
N GLY A 88 28.85 -4.44 16.82
CA GLY A 88 28.46 -5.35 17.90
C GLY A 88 26.94 -5.37 18.16
N ILE A 89 26.12 -4.87 17.23
CA ILE A 89 24.67 -4.87 17.34
C ILE A 89 24.11 -6.10 16.63
N ASP A 90 23.65 -7.08 17.41
CA ASP A 90 22.93 -8.24 16.88
C ASP A 90 21.45 -7.88 16.67
N VAL A 91 21.10 -7.62 15.41
CA VAL A 91 19.73 -7.23 15.01
C VAL A 91 18.71 -8.34 15.29
N GLU A 92 19.10 -9.62 15.20
CA GLU A 92 18.20 -10.73 15.46
C GLU A 92 17.94 -10.89 16.97
N GLU A 93 18.95 -10.69 17.82
CA GLU A 93 18.76 -10.65 19.28
C GLU A 93 17.91 -9.43 19.71
N VAL A 94 18.10 -8.27 19.09
CA VAL A 94 17.24 -7.09 19.31
C VAL A 94 15.78 -7.41 18.97
N ARG A 95 15.55 -8.04 17.80
CA ARG A 95 14.21 -8.46 17.36
C ARG A 95 13.60 -9.46 18.34
N ARG A 96 14.35 -10.49 18.73
CA ARG A 96 13.89 -11.54 19.66
C ARG A 96 13.46 -10.94 21.01
N ARG A 97 14.29 -10.07 21.60
CA ARG A 97 13.94 -9.38 22.86
C ARG A 97 12.72 -8.50 22.72
N ALA A 98 12.55 -7.85 21.57
CA ALA A 98 11.39 -7.04 21.31
C ALA A 98 10.10 -7.89 21.18
N ASP A 99 10.17 -9.03 20.50
CA ASP A 99 9.06 -9.98 20.42
C ASP A 99 8.70 -10.57 21.80
N ASP A 100 9.70 -10.88 22.64
CA ASP A 100 9.48 -11.35 24.02
C ASP A 100 8.78 -10.28 24.88
N ALA A 101 9.18 -9.01 24.74
CA ALA A 101 8.67 -7.92 25.56
C ALA A 101 7.29 -7.41 25.12
N PHE A 102 7.06 -7.31 23.81
CA PHE A 102 5.88 -6.67 23.25
C PHE A 102 4.89 -7.66 22.64
N GLY A 103 5.29 -8.90 22.40
CA GLY A 103 4.59 -9.90 21.61
C GLY A 103 5.09 -9.95 20.16
N PRO A 104 5.00 -11.11 19.49
CA PRO A 104 5.58 -11.32 18.16
C PRO A 104 5.05 -10.32 17.14
N GLY A 105 5.95 -9.58 16.50
CA GLY A 105 5.64 -8.62 15.46
C GLY A 105 4.94 -7.33 15.93
N ARG A 106 4.76 -7.14 17.25
CA ARG A 106 4.18 -5.90 17.83
C ARG A 106 5.20 -4.77 17.90
N PHE A 107 6.48 -5.09 18.01
CA PHE A 107 7.55 -4.10 17.95
C PHE A 107 7.99 -3.88 16.49
N ARG A 108 7.58 -2.75 15.92
CA ARG A 108 7.93 -2.34 14.55
C ARG A 108 8.54 -0.94 14.60
N PHE A 109 9.83 -0.84 14.34
CA PHE A 109 10.57 0.41 14.42
C PHE A 109 11.61 0.51 13.29
N PRO A 110 11.68 1.65 12.58
CA PRO A 110 10.71 2.73 12.58
C PRO A 110 9.35 2.28 12.01
N ARG A 111 8.24 2.88 12.45
CA ARG A 111 6.96 2.70 11.74
C ARG A 111 7.04 3.49 10.44
N PRO A 112 6.92 2.84 9.27
CA PRO A 112 7.09 3.54 8.00
C PRO A 112 6.01 4.61 7.86
N ALA A 113 6.41 5.79 7.38
CA ALA A 113 5.48 6.90 7.16
C ALA A 113 4.90 6.82 5.74
N PHE A 114 3.66 7.29 5.57
CA PHE A 114 3.07 7.41 4.22
C PHE A 114 3.85 8.39 3.36
N THR A 115 4.13 8.02 2.11
CA THR A 115 4.67 8.92 1.09
C THR A 115 3.66 10.03 0.77
N PRO A 116 4.09 11.17 0.18
CA PRO A 116 3.17 12.21 -0.25
C PRO A 116 2.06 11.69 -1.19
N ARG A 117 2.39 10.82 -2.15
CA ARG A 117 1.40 10.16 -3.02
C ARG A 117 0.42 9.30 -2.24
N ALA A 118 0.90 8.48 -1.30
CA ALA A 118 0.02 7.65 -0.51
C ALA A 118 -0.89 8.48 0.41
N LYS A 119 -0.41 9.60 0.97
CA LYS A 119 -1.25 10.56 1.70
C LYS A 119 -2.34 11.16 0.80
N ARG A 120 -1.98 11.57 -0.42
CA ARG A 120 -2.96 12.04 -1.41
C ARG A 120 -3.99 10.96 -1.75
N ALA A 121 -3.61 9.70 -1.89
CA ALA A 121 -4.56 8.61 -2.12
C ALA A 121 -5.57 8.45 -0.97
N MET A 122 -5.15 8.70 0.28
CA MET A 122 -6.05 8.73 1.44
C MET A 122 -6.98 9.95 1.40
N GLU A 123 -6.51 11.11 0.93
CA GLU A 123 -7.36 12.29 0.71
C GLU A 123 -8.39 12.03 -0.40
N MET A 124 -7.96 11.40 -1.50
CA MET A 124 -8.85 10.99 -2.60
C MET A 124 -9.89 9.98 -2.14
N THR A 125 -9.52 9.02 -1.27
CA THR A 125 -10.46 8.06 -0.65
C THR A 125 -11.60 8.80 0.06
N LEU A 126 -11.27 9.80 0.88
CA LEU A 126 -12.26 10.58 1.61
C LEU A 126 -13.15 11.41 0.66
N ARG A 127 -12.57 11.95 -0.41
CA ARG A 127 -13.31 12.70 -1.43
C ARG A 127 -14.29 11.80 -2.18
N GLU A 128 -13.87 10.61 -2.59
CA GLU A 128 -14.71 9.63 -3.29
C GLU A 128 -15.86 9.14 -2.39
N SER A 129 -15.58 8.76 -1.13
CA SER A 129 -16.62 8.38 -0.15
C SER A 129 -17.68 9.45 0.02
N ARG A 130 -17.27 10.72 0.14
CA ARG A 130 -18.20 11.85 0.29
C ARG A 130 -18.97 12.16 -0.99
N ALA A 131 -18.32 12.07 -2.15
CA ALA A 131 -18.98 12.27 -3.43
C ALA A 131 -20.08 11.22 -3.70
N LEU A 132 -19.93 10.03 -3.11
CA LEU A 132 -20.91 8.94 -3.16
C LEU A 132 -21.96 9.01 -2.03
N GLY A 133 -21.87 9.98 -1.13
CA GLY A 133 -22.78 10.10 0.03
C GLY A 133 -22.55 9.05 1.12
N HIS A 134 -21.44 8.31 1.07
CA HIS A 134 -21.16 7.25 2.04
C HIS A 134 -20.52 7.81 3.32
N GLU A 135 -21.13 7.51 4.46
CA GLU A 135 -20.66 7.91 5.79
C GLU A 135 -19.45 7.10 6.28
N HIS A 136 -19.24 5.90 5.70
CA HIS A 136 -18.16 4.98 6.07
C HIS A 136 -17.25 4.69 4.88
N ILE A 137 -15.95 4.60 5.16
CA ILE A 137 -14.89 4.30 4.20
C ILE A 137 -14.58 2.80 4.25
N GLY A 138 -15.03 2.09 3.22
CA GLY A 138 -14.69 0.68 2.99
C GLY A 138 -13.47 0.47 2.10
N THR A 139 -13.18 -0.80 1.78
CA THR A 139 -11.99 -1.16 0.98
C THR A 139 -12.09 -0.66 -0.47
N GLU A 140 -13.29 -0.66 -1.03
CA GLU A 140 -13.60 -0.14 -2.36
C GLU A 140 -13.37 1.36 -2.46
N HIS A 141 -13.66 2.13 -1.40
CA HIS A 141 -13.31 3.55 -1.34
C HIS A 141 -11.81 3.78 -1.37
N LEU A 142 -11.04 2.95 -0.66
CA LEU A 142 -9.57 3.00 -0.70
C LEU A 142 -9.04 2.67 -2.10
N LEU A 143 -9.63 1.69 -2.78
CA LEU A 143 -9.30 1.38 -4.18
C LEU A 143 -9.62 2.56 -5.10
N LEU A 144 -10.80 3.17 -4.97
CA LEU A 144 -11.18 4.36 -5.75
C LEU A 144 -10.21 5.53 -5.50
N GLY A 145 -9.85 5.80 -4.25
CA GLY A 145 -8.89 6.83 -3.88
C GLY A 145 -7.51 6.60 -4.49
N LEU A 146 -7.05 5.34 -4.51
CA LEU A 146 -5.78 4.93 -5.12
C LEU A 146 -5.76 5.16 -6.63
N LEU A 147 -6.85 4.81 -7.32
CA LEU A 147 -7.00 5.01 -8.77
C LEU A 147 -7.12 6.50 -9.13
N ALA A 148 -7.80 7.29 -8.29
CA ALA A 148 -8.02 8.72 -8.52
C ALA A 148 -6.76 9.57 -8.24
N GLU A 149 -5.89 9.15 -7.32
CA GLU A 149 -4.61 9.82 -7.06
C GLU A 149 -3.71 9.82 -8.29
N ASP A 150 -3.63 8.68 -8.98
CA ASP A 150 -2.80 8.55 -10.18
C ASP A 150 -3.34 9.37 -11.35
N ALA A 151 -4.66 9.33 -11.58
CA ALA A 151 -5.31 10.12 -12.62
C ALA A 151 -5.10 11.64 -12.44
N SER A 152 -4.90 12.09 -11.20
CA SER A 152 -4.66 13.49 -10.90
C SER A 152 -3.23 13.93 -11.22
N HIS A 153 -2.23 13.04 -11.14
CA HIS A 153 -0.80 13.37 -11.25
C HIS A 153 -0.02 12.33 -12.12
N PRO A 154 -0.27 12.27 -13.44
CA PRO A 154 0.38 11.30 -14.34
C PRO A 154 1.87 11.56 -14.57
N GLU A 155 2.35 12.79 -14.37
CA GLU A 155 3.73 13.20 -14.65
C GLU A 155 4.75 12.76 -13.59
N ALA A 156 4.32 12.40 -12.38
CA ALA A 156 5.20 11.86 -11.32
C ALA A 156 5.68 10.42 -11.58
N ASN A 157 5.45 9.91 -12.80
CA ASN A 157 6.02 8.66 -13.31
C ASN A 157 7.39 8.87 -14.00
N GLY A 158 7.85 10.12 -14.15
CA GLY A 158 9.19 10.49 -14.59
C GLY A 158 9.85 11.41 -13.57
N ASP A 159 11.11 11.10 -13.23
CA ASP A 159 12.14 11.96 -12.61
C ASP A 159 11.84 12.84 -11.37
N GLY A 160 10.77 12.56 -10.63
CA GLY A 160 10.43 13.24 -9.37
C GLY A 160 11.67 13.57 -8.52
N GLY A 161 11.78 14.85 -8.13
CA GLY A 161 12.99 15.45 -7.56
C GLY A 161 13.55 14.70 -6.33
N PRO A 162 14.69 15.17 -5.76
CA PRO A 162 15.45 14.41 -4.76
C PRO A 162 14.69 14.00 -3.48
N ASP A 163 13.52 14.59 -3.22
CA ASP A 163 12.62 14.28 -2.09
C ASP A 163 11.43 13.37 -2.49
N GLU A 164 11.19 13.14 -3.79
CA GLU A 164 10.13 12.31 -4.37
C GLU A 164 10.63 10.95 -4.87
N GLY A 165 11.96 10.76 -4.96
CA GLY A 165 12.62 9.58 -5.50
C GLY A 165 12.55 8.28 -4.67
N ARG A 166 11.90 8.28 -3.49
CA ARG A 166 11.61 7.07 -2.70
C ARG A 166 10.14 6.64 -2.90
N GLY A 167 9.85 5.89 -3.96
CA GLY A 167 8.48 5.40 -4.20
C GLY A 167 8.19 4.85 -5.60
N HIS A 168 9.15 4.19 -6.25
CA HIS A 168 9.04 3.79 -7.65
C HIS A 168 8.26 2.48 -7.88
N GLY A 169 7.09 2.35 -7.25
CA GLY A 169 6.16 1.24 -7.43
C GLY A 169 4.70 1.69 -7.42
N GLY A 170 4.34 2.78 -8.10
CA GLY A 170 2.96 3.31 -8.11
C GLY A 170 1.89 2.23 -8.28
N ALA A 171 0.85 2.21 -7.43
CA ALA A 171 -0.18 1.16 -7.47
C ALA A 171 -0.77 0.95 -8.86
N VAL A 172 -1.04 2.03 -9.60
CA VAL A 172 -1.55 1.97 -10.97
C VAL A 172 -0.55 1.36 -11.94
N ARG A 173 0.76 1.56 -11.74
CA ARG A 173 1.80 0.88 -12.54
C ARG A 173 1.78 -0.63 -12.30
N VAL A 174 1.67 -1.06 -11.04
CA VAL A 174 1.52 -2.49 -10.68
C VAL A 174 0.28 -3.08 -11.34
N LEU A 175 -0.87 -2.41 -11.21
CA LEU A 175 -2.14 -2.84 -11.81
C LEU A 175 -2.03 -2.95 -13.34
N THR A 176 -1.49 -1.92 -13.98
CA THR A 176 -1.33 -1.87 -15.44
C THR A 176 -0.40 -2.97 -15.95
N ALA A 177 0.71 -3.22 -15.24
CA ALA A 177 1.66 -4.27 -15.59
C ALA A 177 1.06 -5.69 -15.44
N LEU A 178 0.10 -5.87 -14.53
CA LEU A 178 -0.68 -7.10 -14.39
C LEU A 178 -1.84 -7.22 -15.40
N GLY A 179 -2.04 -6.22 -16.26
CA GLY A 179 -3.13 -6.18 -17.25
C GLY A 179 -4.47 -5.69 -16.68
N ALA A 180 -4.50 -5.17 -15.45
CA ALA A 180 -5.70 -4.66 -14.83
C ALA A 180 -5.83 -3.15 -15.09
N ALA A 181 -6.64 -2.77 -16.07
CA ALA A 181 -6.80 -1.39 -16.49
C ALA A 181 -7.46 -0.53 -15.39
N PRO A 182 -6.87 0.63 -14.99
CA PRO A 182 -7.39 1.47 -13.91
C PRO A 182 -8.84 1.92 -14.08
N ALA A 183 -9.21 2.30 -15.31
CA ALA A 183 -10.58 2.72 -15.61
C ALA A 183 -11.60 1.57 -15.41
N ALA A 184 -11.22 0.35 -15.81
CA ALA A 184 -12.09 -0.82 -15.67
C ALA A 184 -12.26 -1.21 -14.19
N LEU A 185 -11.18 -1.17 -13.41
CA LEU A 185 -11.22 -1.36 -11.96
C LEU A 185 -12.09 -0.32 -11.26
N ARG A 186 -12.00 0.96 -11.67
CA ARG A 186 -12.83 2.03 -11.13
C ARG A 186 -14.31 1.76 -11.38
N THR A 187 -14.67 1.42 -12.62
CA THR A 187 -16.05 1.06 -12.98
C THR A 187 -16.54 -0.14 -12.16
N ALA A 188 -15.74 -1.20 -12.06
CA ALA A 188 -16.10 -2.39 -11.29
C ALA A 188 -16.32 -2.08 -9.80
N ALA A 189 -15.44 -1.29 -9.18
CA ALA A 189 -15.59 -0.87 -7.79
C ALA A 189 -16.88 -0.06 -7.56
N LEU A 190 -17.21 0.86 -8.46
CA LEU A 190 -18.48 1.61 -8.39
C LEU A 190 -19.70 0.72 -8.58
N THR A 191 -19.64 -0.27 -9.48
CA THR A 191 -20.75 -1.21 -9.66
C THR A 191 -21.02 -2.03 -8.40
N ARG A 192 -19.98 -2.43 -7.65
CA ARG A 192 -20.14 -3.16 -6.38
C ARG A 192 -20.74 -2.31 -5.25
N LEU A 193 -20.58 -0.99 -5.30
CA LEU A 193 -21.13 -0.07 -4.30
C LEU A 193 -22.64 0.18 -4.43
N GLY A 194 -23.24 -0.13 -5.60
CA GLY A 194 -24.63 0.23 -5.88
C GLY A 194 -24.80 1.75 -6.15
N PRO A 195 -26.02 2.21 -6.50
CA PRO A 195 -26.28 3.64 -6.66
C PRO A 195 -26.13 4.38 -5.32
N PRO A 196 -25.76 5.69 -5.34
CA PRO A 196 -25.73 6.49 -4.13
C PRO A 196 -27.09 6.47 -3.45
N VAL A 197 -27.10 6.36 -2.12
CA VAL A 197 -28.34 6.40 -1.32
C VAL A 197 -28.82 7.86 -1.33
N GLU A 198 -30.01 8.11 -1.90
CA GLU A 198 -30.65 9.44 -1.95
C GLU A 198 -30.98 10.00 -0.56
#